data_AF-A0A6I8VKE6-F1
#
_entry.id   AF-A0A6I8VKE6-F1
#
_cell.length_a   1.000
_cell.length_b   1.000
_cell.length_c   1.000
_cell.angle_alpha   90.00
_cell.angle_beta   90.00
_cell.angle_gamma   90.00
#
_symmetry.space_group_name_H-M   'P 1'
#
loop_
_entity.id
_entity.type
_entity.pdbx_description
1 polymer ?
#
loop_
_entity_poly.entity_id
_entity_poly.type
_entity_poly.pdbx_seq_one_letter_code
_entity_poly.pdbx_strand_id
1 'polypeptide(L)'
;MRPVLTTWLEENADKAKQRAKETAELQAEINKLQKVLVEKLKLRDARYECGWNIEHYRGCLKTLERLANTHLAEMAPLRDRIVVFAPFTGVSLEGHVMLFTGDVLNNWIDFIKNIPHHDTYLKVVPIYEQTLSQVLRGIQIGRRKFMPKTQARGYANYLMKVTTSLGDYLGKQKYPKNWPETLHEFTIVVESEAGPLMVSPTGQFITPATCPGLILVDFISQNMQSSRELMNKYAEDKHIEQELMDECMEHLRLQSLTKDDAVTPDKMIVALRDLSQMQLPHLEQVKLHITNYYSVLTDGVVCIPWDSMQR
;
A
#
# COMPACT_ATOMS: atom_id res chain seq x y z
N MET A 1 6.25 -29.86 3.18
CA MET A 1 7.64 -29.64 3.63
C MET A 1 8.27 -28.62 2.69
N ARG A 2 8.71 -27.44 3.16
CA ARG A 2 9.31 -26.40 2.28
C ARG A 2 10.70 -26.84 1.76
N PRO A 3 11.17 -26.41 0.59
CA PRO A 3 12.51 -26.74 0.13
C PRO A 3 13.58 -25.97 0.93
N VAL A 4 14.82 -26.50 0.93
CA VAL A 4 16.00 -25.77 1.44
C VAL A 4 16.34 -24.66 0.43
N LEU A 5 16.64 -23.46 0.93
CA LEU A 5 16.82 -22.26 0.09
C LEU A 5 17.85 -22.47 -1.03
N THR A 6 19.01 -23.05 -0.72
CA THR A 6 20.10 -23.28 -1.69
C THR A 6 19.66 -24.17 -2.84
N THR A 7 19.08 -25.33 -2.54
CA THR A 7 18.55 -26.27 -3.55
C THR A 7 17.46 -25.61 -4.39
N TRP A 8 16.57 -24.84 -3.78
CA TRP A 8 15.52 -24.16 -4.53
C TRP A 8 16.09 -23.09 -5.48
N LEU A 9 17.11 -22.35 -5.05
CA LEU A 9 17.77 -21.34 -5.88
C LEU A 9 18.54 -21.98 -7.04
N GLU A 10 19.23 -23.10 -6.83
CA GLU A 10 19.90 -23.86 -7.90
C GLU A 10 18.93 -24.24 -9.03
N GLU A 11 17.70 -24.60 -8.69
CA GLU A 11 16.67 -24.99 -9.67
C GLU A 11 15.96 -23.80 -10.34
N ASN A 12 15.96 -22.62 -9.72
CA ASN A 12 15.05 -21.52 -10.10
C ASN A 12 15.74 -20.20 -10.48
N ALA A 13 16.99 -19.98 -10.10
CA ALA A 13 17.69 -18.72 -10.39
C ALA A 13 17.89 -18.48 -11.89
N ASP A 14 18.29 -19.51 -12.65
CA ASP A 14 18.46 -19.38 -14.10
C ASP A 14 17.12 -19.13 -14.81
N LYS A 15 16.05 -19.76 -14.33
CA LYS A 15 14.69 -19.51 -14.78
C LYS A 15 14.26 -18.06 -14.55
N ALA A 16 14.63 -17.47 -13.42
CA ALA A 16 14.36 -16.06 -13.12
C ALA A 16 15.11 -15.13 -14.08
N LYS A 17 16.41 -15.37 -14.30
CA LYS A 17 17.23 -14.61 -15.25
C LYS A 17 16.72 -14.73 -16.68
N GLN A 18 16.29 -15.91 -17.10
CA GLN A 18 15.71 -16.13 -18.42
C GLN A 18 14.38 -15.38 -18.58
N ARG A 19 13.47 -15.45 -17.61
CA ARG A 19 12.21 -14.70 -17.64
C ARG A 19 12.41 -13.19 -17.67
N ALA A 20 13.37 -12.67 -16.91
CA ALA A 20 13.74 -11.26 -16.96
C ALA A 20 14.22 -10.84 -18.37
N LYS A 21 14.96 -11.72 -19.05
CA LYS A 21 15.41 -11.48 -20.43
C LYS A 21 14.27 -11.56 -21.44
N GLU A 22 13.41 -12.57 -21.35
CA GLU A 22 12.25 -12.77 -22.23
C GLU A 22 11.24 -11.61 -22.15
N THR A 23 11.10 -11.02 -20.97
CA THR A 23 10.18 -9.89 -20.74
C THR A 23 10.80 -8.52 -20.99
N ALA A 24 12.10 -8.43 -21.27
CA ALA A 24 12.82 -7.16 -21.38
C ALA A 24 12.31 -6.28 -22.53
N GLU A 25 12.03 -6.86 -23.70
CA GLU A 25 11.50 -6.12 -24.85
C GLU A 25 10.09 -5.58 -24.58
N LEU A 26 9.24 -6.42 -23.97
CA LEU A 26 7.89 -6.01 -23.58
C LEU A 26 7.92 -4.89 -22.54
N GLN A 27 8.81 -4.97 -21.55
CA GLN A 27 9.00 -3.91 -20.57
C GLN A 27 9.48 -2.61 -21.22
N ALA A 28 10.39 -2.69 -22.20
CA ALA A 28 10.84 -1.52 -22.95
C ALA A 28 9.69 -0.89 -23.76
N GLU A 29 8.82 -1.69 -24.37
CA GLU A 29 7.62 -1.21 -25.07
C GLU A 29 6.66 -0.51 -24.10
N ILE A 30 6.37 -1.12 -22.95
CA ILE A 30 5.52 -0.54 -21.89
C ILE A 30 6.08 0.80 -21.44
N ASN A 31 7.39 0.87 -21.16
CA ASN A 31 8.05 2.10 -20.73
C ASN A 31 7.94 3.20 -21.80
N LYS A 32 8.05 2.83 -23.09
CA LYS A 32 7.87 3.77 -24.21
C LYS A 32 6.43 4.27 -24.30
N LEU A 33 5.44 3.36 -24.24
CA LEU A 33 4.01 3.72 -24.27
C LEU A 33 3.62 4.61 -23.10
N GLN A 34 4.11 4.28 -21.89
CA GLN A 34 3.91 5.09 -20.70
C GLN A 34 4.43 6.51 -20.89
N LYS A 35 5.68 6.67 -21.37
CA LYS A 35 6.28 8.00 -21.62
C LYS A 35 5.46 8.82 -22.63
N VAL A 36 5.08 8.21 -23.76
CA VAL A 36 4.26 8.87 -24.79
C VAL A 36 2.93 9.36 -24.22
N LEU A 37 2.27 8.53 -23.40
CA LEU A 37 0.98 8.91 -22.80
C LEU A 37 1.12 9.99 -21.74
N VAL A 38 2.14 9.89 -20.89
CA VAL A 38 2.45 10.90 -19.87
C VAL A 38 2.68 12.26 -20.53
N GLU A 39 3.47 12.30 -21.60
CA GLU A 39 3.71 13.53 -22.37
C GLU A 39 2.44 14.07 -23.03
N LYS A 40 1.72 13.20 -23.75
CA LYS A 40 0.54 13.59 -24.52
C LYS A 40 -0.60 14.14 -23.65
N LEU A 41 -0.88 13.46 -22.54
CA LEU A 41 -1.94 13.85 -21.60
C LEU A 41 -1.44 14.81 -20.52
N LYS A 42 -0.14 15.15 -20.52
CA LYS A 42 0.52 15.98 -19.49
C LYS A 42 0.27 15.43 -18.09
N LEU A 43 0.43 14.12 -17.93
CA LEU A 43 0.33 13.45 -16.63
C LEU A 43 1.59 13.70 -15.82
N ARG A 44 1.51 13.51 -14.51
CA ARG A 44 2.71 13.36 -13.66
C ARG A 44 3.33 11.98 -13.81
N ASP A 45 2.50 10.94 -13.91
CA ASP A 45 2.94 9.54 -14.05
C ASP A 45 1.74 8.64 -14.46
N ALA A 46 2.03 7.42 -14.92
CA ALA A 46 1.03 6.36 -15.10
C ALA A 46 1.54 5.05 -14.49
N ARG A 47 0.70 4.34 -13.74
CA ARG A 47 1.08 3.16 -12.94
C ARG A 47 0.09 2.01 -13.09
N TYR A 48 0.51 0.83 -12.65
CA TYR A 48 -0.28 -0.39 -12.67
C TYR A 48 -0.20 -1.12 -11.33
N GLU A 49 -1.36 -1.45 -10.76
CA GLU A 49 -1.46 -2.05 -9.42
C GLU A 49 -2.33 -3.31 -9.37
N CYS A 50 -2.81 -3.81 -10.51
CA CYS A 50 -3.75 -4.95 -10.52
C CYS A 50 -3.09 -6.34 -10.48
N GLY A 51 -1.76 -6.46 -10.41
CA GLY A 51 -1.07 -7.72 -10.11
C GLY A 51 -1.19 -8.87 -11.13
N TRP A 52 -1.87 -8.69 -12.27
CA TRP A 52 -2.08 -9.77 -13.25
C TRP A 52 -0.79 -10.18 -13.99
N ASN A 53 -0.28 -9.33 -14.89
CA ASN A 53 1.01 -9.44 -15.55
C ASN A 53 1.31 -8.13 -16.32
N ILE A 54 2.52 -8.00 -16.85
CA ILE A 54 2.97 -6.83 -17.63
C ILE A 54 2.21 -6.67 -18.96
N GLU A 55 1.68 -7.75 -19.54
CA GLU A 55 0.88 -7.69 -20.77
C GLU A 55 -0.44 -6.95 -20.56
N HIS A 56 -1.10 -7.20 -19.42
CA HIS A 56 -2.34 -6.49 -19.07
C HIS A 56 -2.07 -5.00 -18.87
N TYR A 57 -0.94 -4.64 -18.26
CA TYR A 57 -0.53 -3.24 -18.15
C TYR A 57 -0.37 -2.59 -19.54
N ARG A 58 0.31 -3.26 -20.47
CA ARG A 58 0.40 -2.80 -21.86
C ARG A 58 -0.98 -2.59 -22.50
N GLY A 59 -1.91 -3.53 -22.30
CA GLY A 59 -3.28 -3.42 -22.79
C GLY A 59 -4.02 -2.19 -22.24
N CYS A 60 -3.83 -1.91 -20.95
CA CYS A 60 -4.40 -0.73 -20.29
C CYS A 60 -3.85 0.58 -20.86
N LEU A 61 -2.52 0.66 -21.08
CA LEU A 61 -1.88 1.82 -21.71
C LEU A 61 -2.43 2.05 -23.12
N LYS A 62 -2.51 1.01 -23.96
CA LYS A 62 -3.09 1.13 -25.32
C LYS A 62 -4.55 1.58 -25.30
N THR A 63 -5.31 1.14 -24.31
CA THR A 63 -6.71 1.53 -24.12
C THR A 63 -6.81 3.02 -23.81
N LEU A 64 -5.97 3.52 -22.90
CA LEU A 64 -5.87 4.94 -22.59
C LEU A 64 -5.37 5.77 -23.78
N GLU A 65 -4.41 5.24 -24.55
CA GLU A 65 -3.93 5.89 -25.78
C GLU A 65 -5.03 6.08 -26.81
N ARG A 66 -5.85 5.04 -27.02
CA ARG A 66 -7.02 5.13 -27.91
C ARG A 66 -7.98 6.22 -27.44
N LEU A 67 -8.29 6.29 -26.14
CA LEU A 67 -9.12 7.36 -25.58
C LEU A 67 -8.51 8.75 -25.78
N ALA A 68 -7.20 8.88 -25.56
CA ALA A 68 -6.48 10.12 -25.80
C ALA A 68 -6.47 10.53 -27.28
N ASN A 69 -6.59 9.59 -28.22
CA ASN A 69 -6.70 9.87 -29.64
C ASN A 69 -8.12 10.31 -30.05
N THR A 70 -9.16 9.71 -29.48
CA THR A 70 -10.55 9.96 -29.90
C THR A 70 -11.28 11.02 -29.07
N HIS A 71 -10.92 11.18 -27.79
CA HIS A 71 -11.63 12.03 -26.82
C HIS A 71 -10.69 12.97 -26.07
N LEU A 72 -9.67 13.51 -26.74
CA LEU A 72 -8.60 14.30 -26.08
C LEU A 72 -9.14 15.46 -25.21
N ALA A 73 -10.18 16.17 -25.66
CA ALA A 73 -10.79 17.26 -24.91
C ALA A 73 -11.40 16.79 -23.58
N GLU A 74 -12.00 15.59 -23.58
CA GLU A 74 -12.61 15.00 -22.39
C GLU A 74 -11.57 14.48 -21.40
N MET A 75 -10.34 14.23 -21.86
CA MET A 75 -9.21 13.82 -21.02
C MET A 75 -8.51 14.98 -20.30
N ALA A 76 -8.91 16.23 -20.56
CA ALA A 76 -8.29 17.41 -19.94
C ALA A 76 -8.20 17.35 -18.39
N PRO A 77 -9.17 16.79 -17.64
CA PRO A 77 -9.08 16.65 -16.19
C PRO A 77 -7.96 15.73 -15.68
N LEU A 78 -7.33 14.93 -16.56
CA LEU A 78 -6.18 14.09 -16.20
C LEU A 78 -4.86 14.87 -16.10
N ARG A 79 -4.82 16.11 -16.60
CA ARG A 79 -3.61 16.92 -16.60
C ARG A 79 -3.06 17.10 -15.17
N ASP A 80 -1.75 16.97 -15.04
CA ASP A 80 -1.02 17.05 -13.77
C ASP A 80 -1.48 16.00 -12.72
N ARG A 81 -2.10 14.89 -13.16
CA ARG A 81 -2.48 13.75 -12.32
C ARG A 81 -1.55 12.55 -12.52
N ILE A 82 -1.51 11.68 -11.52
CA ILE A 82 -0.99 10.33 -11.68
C ILE A 82 -2.19 9.43 -11.98
N VAL A 83 -2.12 8.70 -13.09
CA VAL A 83 -3.14 7.71 -13.46
C VAL A 83 -2.69 6.34 -12.99
N VAL A 84 -3.58 5.57 -12.36
CA VAL A 84 -3.29 4.24 -11.86
C VAL A 84 -4.35 3.28 -12.37
N PHE A 85 -3.91 2.26 -13.10
CA PHE A 85 -4.77 1.13 -13.43
C PHE A 85 -4.89 0.23 -12.20
N ALA A 86 -6.10 0.17 -11.66
CA ALA A 86 -6.36 -0.27 -10.29
C ALA A 86 -7.62 -1.15 -10.19
N PRO A 87 -7.93 -1.73 -9.02
CA PRO A 87 -9.12 -2.58 -8.85
C PRO A 87 -10.44 -1.79 -8.73
N PHE A 88 -10.42 -0.47 -8.84
CA PHE A 88 -11.62 0.39 -8.82
C PHE A 88 -11.40 1.66 -9.64
N THR A 89 -12.51 2.30 -10.03
CA THR A 89 -12.53 3.63 -10.67
C THR A 89 -12.87 4.70 -9.64
N GLY A 90 -12.06 5.75 -9.52
CA GLY A 90 -12.24 6.80 -8.52
C GLY A 90 -11.00 7.65 -8.26
N VAL A 91 -11.09 8.59 -7.32
CA VAL A 91 -9.93 9.42 -6.90
C VAL A 91 -9.40 8.90 -5.56
N SER A 92 -8.11 8.55 -5.49
CA SER A 92 -7.46 8.09 -4.26
C SER A 92 -7.21 9.25 -3.29
N LEU A 93 -6.80 8.96 -2.05
CA LEU A 93 -6.48 9.96 -1.03
C LEU A 93 -5.28 10.85 -1.38
N GLU A 94 -4.38 10.36 -2.23
CA GLU A 94 -3.23 11.09 -2.78
C GLU A 94 -3.61 11.95 -4.00
N GLY A 95 -4.88 11.89 -4.42
CA GLY A 95 -5.37 12.55 -5.62
C GLY A 95 -5.00 11.81 -6.91
N HIS A 96 -4.60 10.54 -6.84
CA HIS A 96 -4.38 9.73 -8.04
C HIS A 96 -5.74 9.38 -8.68
N VAL A 97 -5.75 9.31 -10.00
CA VAL A 97 -6.92 8.90 -10.78
C VAL A 97 -6.83 7.40 -10.98
N MET A 98 -7.71 6.68 -10.32
CA MET A 98 -7.79 5.22 -10.33
C MET A 98 -8.75 4.80 -11.43
N LEU A 99 -8.33 3.90 -12.32
CA LEU A 99 -9.14 3.39 -13.42
C LEU A 99 -9.24 1.86 -13.32
N PHE A 100 -10.46 1.36 -13.15
CA PHE A 100 -10.69 -0.08 -13.09
C PHE A 100 -10.48 -0.73 -14.45
N THR A 101 -9.59 -1.70 -14.53
CA THR A 101 -9.26 -2.36 -15.81
C THR A 101 -10.37 -3.24 -16.36
N GLY A 102 -11.36 -3.60 -15.53
CA GLY A 102 -12.58 -4.30 -15.96
C GLY A 102 -13.73 -3.39 -16.38
N ASP A 103 -13.58 -2.06 -16.30
CA ASP A 103 -14.63 -1.12 -16.73
C ASP A 103 -14.69 -0.98 -18.26
N VAL A 104 -15.88 -0.62 -18.75
CA VAL A 104 -16.07 -0.22 -20.15
C VAL A 104 -15.55 1.21 -20.36
N LEU A 105 -15.11 1.53 -21.58
CA LEU A 105 -14.52 2.82 -21.94
C LEU A 105 -15.38 4.03 -21.56
N ASN A 106 -16.70 3.93 -21.75
CA ASN A 106 -17.62 5.03 -21.45
C ASN A 106 -17.62 5.36 -19.95
N ASN A 107 -17.47 4.35 -19.08
CA ASN A 107 -17.36 4.59 -17.63
C ASN A 107 -16.11 5.40 -17.28
N TRP A 108 -14.98 5.14 -17.95
CA TRP A 108 -13.77 5.92 -17.76
C TRP A 108 -13.96 7.36 -18.22
N ILE A 109 -14.53 7.57 -19.41
CA ILE A 109 -14.82 8.91 -19.95
C ILE A 109 -15.71 9.69 -18.99
N ASP A 110 -16.83 9.11 -18.58
CA ASP A 110 -17.80 9.75 -17.70
C ASP A 110 -17.20 10.08 -16.34
N PHE A 111 -16.38 9.18 -15.79
CA PHE A 111 -15.65 9.45 -14.57
C PHE A 111 -14.64 10.58 -14.73
N ILE A 112 -13.83 10.57 -15.80
CA ILE A 112 -12.79 11.57 -16.04
C ILE A 112 -13.39 12.97 -16.16
N LYS A 113 -14.51 13.10 -16.89
CA LYS A 113 -15.28 14.37 -16.98
C LYS A 113 -15.70 14.90 -15.60
N ASN A 114 -15.96 13.99 -14.66
CA ASN A 114 -16.46 14.31 -13.33
C ASN A 114 -15.38 14.38 -12.23
N ILE A 115 -14.09 14.21 -12.56
CA ILE A 115 -12.98 14.32 -11.58
C ILE A 115 -13.08 15.57 -10.68
N PRO A 116 -13.40 16.78 -11.19
CA PRO A 116 -13.51 17.97 -10.33
C PRO A 116 -14.53 17.82 -9.19
N HIS A 117 -15.62 17.07 -9.40
CA HIS A 117 -16.60 16.78 -8.36
C HIS A 117 -16.01 15.81 -7.31
N HIS A 118 -15.25 14.81 -7.74
CA HIS A 118 -14.58 13.87 -6.83
C HIS A 118 -13.47 14.54 -6.01
N ASP A 119 -12.79 15.53 -6.58
CA ASP A 119 -11.73 16.29 -5.89
C ASP A 119 -12.25 17.14 -4.73
N THR A 120 -13.56 17.43 -4.67
CA THR A 120 -14.16 18.11 -3.51
C THR A 120 -13.92 17.33 -2.22
N TYR A 121 -13.92 15.99 -2.28
CA TYR A 121 -13.66 15.14 -1.12
C TYR A 121 -12.20 15.22 -0.64
N LEU A 122 -11.23 15.45 -1.53
CA LEU A 122 -9.83 15.65 -1.13
C LEU A 122 -9.66 16.87 -0.22
N LYS A 123 -10.46 17.91 -0.44
CA LYS A 123 -10.43 19.13 0.38
C LYS A 123 -11.08 18.92 1.75
N VAL A 124 -12.08 18.04 1.83
CA VAL A 124 -12.84 17.80 3.06
C VAL A 124 -12.21 16.73 3.95
N VAL A 125 -11.49 15.76 3.38
CA VAL A 125 -10.82 14.69 4.15
C VAL A 125 -9.97 15.24 5.31
N PRO A 126 -9.05 16.21 5.11
CA PRO A 126 -8.25 16.76 6.22
C PRO A 126 -9.09 17.38 7.34
N ILE A 127 -10.24 17.99 6.99
CA ILE A 127 -11.16 18.58 7.97
C ILE A 127 -11.79 17.48 8.82
N TYR A 128 -12.20 16.37 8.20
CA TYR A 128 -12.76 15.22 8.92
C TYR A 128 -11.71 14.47 9.74
N GLU A 129 -10.47 14.36 9.26
CA GLU A 129 -9.35 13.82 10.05
C GLU A 129 -9.09 14.69 11.29
N GLN A 130 -9.03 16.01 11.12
CA GLN A 130 -8.85 16.95 12.24
C GLN A 130 -10.02 16.87 13.23
N THR A 131 -11.26 16.78 12.74
CA THR A 131 -12.45 16.69 13.58
C THR A 131 -12.43 15.40 14.41
N LEU A 132 -12.17 14.26 13.78
CA LEU A 132 -12.05 12.98 14.48
C LEU A 132 -10.90 12.99 15.49
N SER A 133 -9.75 13.56 15.11
CA SER A 133 -8.60 13.73 15.99
C SER A 133 -8.98 14.52 17.25
N GLN A 134 -9.66 15.65 17.10
CA GLN A 134 -10.12 16.48 18.23
C GLN A 134 -11.11 15.73 19.13
N VAL A 135 -12.09 15.04 18.54
CA VAL A 135 -13.05 14.19 19.27
C VAL A 135 -12.36 13.03 20.00
N LEU A 136 -11.16 12.64 19.60
CA LEU A 136 -10.31 11.66 20.28
C LEU A 136 -9.09 12.30 20.94
N ARG A 137 -9.26 13.50 21.52
CA ARG A 137 -8.22 14.18 22.33
C ARG A 137 -6.87 14.35 21.62
N GLY A 138 -6.91 14.66 20.34
CA GLY A 138 -5.73 14.91 19.52
C GLY A 138 -4.99 13.66 19.06
N ILE A 139 -5.62 12.48 19.07
CA ILE A 139 -5.03 11.28 18.47
C ILE A 139 -4.66 11.52 17.01
N GLN A 140 -3.56 10.96 16.53
CA GLN A 140 -3.16 11.11 15.13
C GLN A 140 -4.02 10.21 14.24
N ILE A 141 -4.55 10.76 13.14
CA ILE A 141 -5.25 9.94 12.15
C ILE A 141 -4.22 9.39 11.17
N GLY A 142 -4.03 8.09 11.23
CA GLY A 142 -3.15 7.34 10.35
C GLY A 142 -3.84 6.95 9.07
N ARG A 143 -3.09 7.02 7.97
CA ARG A 143 -3.39 6.32 6.72
C ARG A 143 -2.39 5.19 6.60
N ARG A 144 -2.84 3.94 6.63
CA ARG A 144 -1.92 2.82 6.41
C ARG A 144 -1.37 2.92 5.00
N LYS A 145 -0.05 2.81 4.87
CA LYS A 145 0.64 2.75 3.56
C LYS A 145 0.11 1.60 2.68
N PHE A 146 -0.46 0.57 3.31
CA PHE A 146 -0.81 -0.71 2.68
C PHE A 146 -2.30 -1.06 2.77
N MET A 147 -3.17 -0.07 3.06
CA MET A 147 -4.61 -0.30 2.91
C MET A 147 -4.95 -0.42 1.44
N PRO A 148 -5.94 -1.28 1.07
CA PRO A 148 -6.53 -1.23 -0.25
C PRO A 148 -6.88 0.23 -0.57
N LYS A 149 -6.33 0.73 -1.67
CA LYS A 149 -6.57 2.11 -2.06
C LYS A 149 -8.07 2.34 -2.07
N THR A 150 -8.46 3.38 -1.35
CA THR A 150 -9.87 3.71 -1.14
C THR A 150 -10.15 5.05 -1.80
N GLN A 151 -11.36 5.21 -2.31
CA GLN A 151 -11.81 6.48 -2.85
C GLN A 151 -11.87 7.53 -1.73
N ALA A 152 -11.44 8.76 -2.01
CA ALA A 152 -11.48 9.86 -1.04
C ALA A 152 -12.89 10.07 -0.44
N ARG A 153 -13.93 9.94 -1.27
CA ARG A 153 -15.34 9.98 -0.84
C ARG A 153 -15.67 8.88 0.19
N GLY A 154 -15.24 7.66 -0.07
CA GLY A 154 -15.49 6.52 0.82
C GLY A 154 -14.82 6.73 2.17
N TYR A 155 -13.56 7.15 2.17
CA TYR A 155 -12.82 7.43 3.40
C TYR A 155 -13.41 8.60 4.19
N ALA A 156 -13.82 9.68 3.52
CA ALA A 156 -14.51 10.80 4.17
C ALA A 156 -15.78 10.34 4.90
N ASN A 157 -16.56 9.44 4.28
CA ASN A 157 -17.73 8.85 4.91
C ASN A 157 -17.36 7.98 6.13
N TYR A 158 -16.25 7.24 6.07
CA TYR A 158 -15.79 6.43 7.19
C TYR A 158 -15.44 7.30 8.41
N LEU A 159 -14.66 8.37 8.20
CA LEU A 159 -14.31 9.33 9.25
C LEU A 159 -15.56 9.94 9.89
N MET A 160 -16.55 10.32 9.09
CA MET A 160 -17.81 10.88 9.57
C MET A 160 -18.61 9.90 10.42
N LYS A 161 -18.68 8.62 10.03
CA LYS A 161 -19.40 7.59 10.80
C LYS A 161 -18.77 7.39 12.18
N VAL A 162 -17.45 7.26 12.25
CA VAL A 162 -16.74 7.13 13.53
C VAL A 162 -16.91 8.38 14.39
N THR A 163 -16.77 9.57 13.79
CA THR A 163 -16.95 10.85 14.49
C THR A 163 -18.35 10.98 15.08
N THR A 164 -19.38 10.61 14.32
CA THR A 164 -20.78 10.65 14.78
C THR A 164 -21.01 9.67 15.92
N SER A 165 -20.53 8.43 15.77
CA SER A 165 -20.61 7.37 16.78
C SER A 165 -19.95 7.77 18.11
N LEU A 166 -18.81 8.46 18.05
CA LEU A 166 -18.14 9.02 19.22
C LEU A 166 -18.89 10.22 19.81
N GLY A 167 -19.42 11.10 18.96
CA GLY A 167 -20.26 12.23 19.38
C GLY A 167 -21.49 11.77 20.18
N ASP A 168 -22.17 10.72 19.70
CA ASP A 168 -23.33 10.13 20.37
C ASP A 168 -22.98 9.54 21.74
N TYR A 169 -21.80 8.92 21.86
CA TYR A 169 -21.28 8.44 23.13
C TYR A 169 -20.96 9.60 24.08
N LEU A 170 -20.21 10.60 23.63
CA LEU A 170 -19.76 11.74 24.45
C LEU A 170 -20.90 12.70 24.82
N GLY A 171 -21.99 12.72 24.06
CA GLY A 171 -23.21 13.43 24.45
C GLY A 171 -23.89 12.84 25.69
N LYS A 172 -23.59 11.58 26.04
CA LYS A 172 -24.20 10.85 27.17
C LYS A 172 -23.21 10.50 28.27
N GLN A 173 -21.94 10.32 27.91
CA GLN A 173 -20.87 9.83 28.79
C GLN A 173 -19.67 10.77 28.72
N LYS A 174 -18.81 10.72 29.73
CA LYS A 174 -17.50 11.39 29.71
C LYS A 174 -16.41 10.41 29.30
N TYR A 175 -15.28 10.91 28.81
CA TYR A 175 -14.10 10.08 28.63
C TYR A 175 -13.72 9.35 29.93
N PRO A 176 -13.14 8.14 29.84
CA PRO A 176 -12.64 7.41 31.00
C PRO A 176 -11.64 8.23 31.81
N LYS A 177 -11.69 8.12 33.14
CA LYS A 177 -10.86 8.93 34.06
C LYS A 177 -9.35 8.65 33.93
N ASN A 178 -8.99 7.46 33.47
CA ASN A 178 -7.62 7.04 33.24
C ASN A 178 -7.05 7.54 31.91
N TRP A 179 -7.86 8.19 31.05
CA TRP A 179 -7.34 8.78 29.83
C TRP A 179 -6.45 9.99 30.13
N PRO A 180 -5.32 10.12 29.44
CA PRO A 180 -4.53 11.35 29.49
C PRO A 180 -5.32 12.52 28.90
N GLU A 181 -4.84 13.74 29.15
CA GLU A 181 -5.43 14.96 28.57
C GLU A 181 -5.43 14.91 27.04
N THR A 182 -4.40 14.29 26.45
CA THR A 182 -4.19 14.12 25.01
C THR A 182 -3.72 12.71 24.66
N LEU A 183 -4.12 12.23 23.47
CA LEU A 183 -3.68 10.96 22.87
C LEU A 183 -2.73 11.16 21.67
N HIS A 184 -2.05 12.30 21.57
CA HIS A 184 -1.20 12.65 20.41
C HIS A 184 -0.07 11.67 20.10
N GLU A 185 0.40 10.90 21.09
CA GLU A 185 1.42 9.87 20.88
C GLU A 185 0.89 8.67 20.10
N PHE A 186 -0.44 8.47 20.08
CA PHE A 186 -1.08 7.33 19.43
C PHE A 186 -1.59 7.68 18.04
N THR A 187 -1.62 6.67 17.18
CA THR A 187 -2.22 6.74 15.85
C THR A 187 -3.41 5.80 15.74
N ILE A 188 -4.52 6.28 15.19
CA ILE A 188 -5.69 5.47 14.84
C ILE A 188 -5.92 5.46 13.33
N VAL A 189 -6.25 4.30 12.79
CA VAL A 189 -6.56 4.06 11.38
C VAL A 189 -8.02 3.64 11.29
N VAL A 190 -8.79 4.37 10.49
CA VAL A 190 -10.19 4.04 10.20
C VAL A 190 -10.27 3.23 8.91
N GLU A 191 -10.77 2.02 9.01
CA GLU A 191 -10.98 1.12 7.87
C GLU A 191 -12.46 1.04 7.46
N SER A 192 -12.75 0.22 6.44
CA SER A 192 -14.13 0.00 5.97
C SER A 192 -15.00 -0.64 7.05
N GLU A 193 -16.30 -0.80 6.77
CA GLU A 193 -17.28 -1.36 7.72
C GLU A 193 -16.97 -2.81 8.13
N ALA A 194 -16.28 -3.55 7.28
CA ALA A 194 -15.83 -4.92 7.54
C ALA A 194 -14.40 -4.98 8.14
N GLY A 195 -13.82 -3.83 8.48
CA GLY A 195 -12.49 -3.75 9.08
C GLY A 195 -12.44 -4.35 10.49
N PRO A 196 -11.25 -4.74 10.97
CA PRO A 196 -11.08 -5.26 12.31
C PRO A 196 -11.05 -4.15 13.36
N LEU A 197 -11.39 -4.50 14.60
CA LEU A 197 -11.05 -3.71 15.78
C LEU A 197 -9.85 -4.36 16.47
N MET A 198 -8.65 -3.81 16.26
CA MET A 198 -7.40 -4.43 16.76
C MET A 198 -6.26 -3.43 16.90
N VAL A 199 -5.21 -3.81 17.63
CA VAL A 199 -3.92 -3.11 17.62
C VAL A 199 -3.05 -3.74 16.53
N SER A 200 -2.48 -2.91 15.65
CA SER A 200 -1.56 -3.40 14.62
C SER A 200 -0.23 -3.85 15.23
N PRO A 201 0.57 -4.67 14.53
CA PRO A 201 1.94 -4.98 14.95
C PRO A 201 2.85 -3.74 15.09
N THR A 202 2.47 -2.62 14.46
CA THR A 202 3.17 -1.33 14.56
C THR A 202 2.62 -0.43 15.68
N GLY A 203 1.71 -0.97 16.50
CA GLY A 203 1.11 -0.28 17.64
C GLY A 203 0.00 0.72 17.28
N GLN A 204 -0.47 0.76 16.04
CA GLN A 204 -1.60 1.62 15.65
C GLN A 204 -2.93 1.00 16.06
N PHE A 205 -3.89 1.82 16.50
CA PHE A 205 -5.26 1.36 16.66
C PHE A 205 -5.92 1.24 15.29
N ILE A 206 -6.60 0.13 15.03
CA ILE A 206 -7.39 -0.09 13.80
C ILE A 206 -8.84 -0.24 14.22
N THR A 207 -9.73 0.49 13.56
CA THR A 207 -11.17 0.46 13.84
C THR A 207 -12.00 0.44 12.56
N PRO A 208 -13.09 -0.35 12.48
CA PRO A 208 -14.03 -0.25 11.38
C PRO A 208 -14.83 1.05 11.47
N ALA A 209 -15.23 1.59 10.31
CA ALA A 209 -16.06 2.79 10.21
C ALA A 209 -17.38 2.72 11.00
N THR A 210 -17.88 1.52 11.27
CA THR A 210 -19.15 1.23 11.96
C THR A 210 -18.99 0.94 13.44
N CYS A 211 -17.77 1.07 14.00
CA CYS A 211 -17.52 0.79 15.41
C CYS A 211 -18.36 1.70 16.34
N PRO A 212 -19.15 1.15 17.27
CA PRO A 212 -19.85 1.94 18.28
C PRO A 212 -18.88 2.71 19.19
N GLY A 213 -19.21 3.96 19.53
CA GLY A 213 -18.33 4.84 20.30
C GLY A 213 -17.91 4.29 21.66
N LEU A 214 -18.82 3.62 22.37
CA LEU A 214 -18.50 2.93 23.64
C LEU A 214 -17.43 1.85 23.43
N ILE A 215 -17.60 1.00 22.42
CA ILE A 215 -16.67 -0.10 22.11
C ILE A 215 -15.30 0.46 21.73
N LEU A 216 -15.26 1.52 20.93
CA LEU A 216 -14.02 2.17 20.53
C LEU A 216 -13.28 2.79 21.73
N VAL A 217 -13.99 3.47 22.62
CA VAL A 217 -13.41 4.07 23.83
C VAL A 217 -12.87 2.99 24.77
N ASP A 218 -13.62 1.91 25.00
CA ASP A 218 -13.18 0.79 25.85
C ASP A 218 -11.96 0.09 25.24
N PHE A 219 -11.97 -0.12 23.92
CA PHE A 219 -10.86 -0.73 23.20
C PHE A 219 -9.57 0.10 23.34
N ILE A 220 -9.61 1.41 23.10
CA ILE A 220 -8.44 2.29 23.27
C ILE A 220 -7.97 2.24 24.73
N SER A 221 -8.89 2.30 25.69
CA SER A 221 -8.58 2.27 27.14
C SER A 221 -7.77 1.04 27.54
N GLN A 222 -8.14 -0.13 27.03
CA GLN A 222 -7.51 -1.40 27.40
C GLN A 222 -6.16 -1.62 26.71
N ASN A 223 -5.90 -0.93 25.59
CA ASN A 223 -4.79 -1.24 24.71
C ASN A 223 -3.68 -0.17 24.65
N MET A 224 -3.83 0.97 25.32
CA MET A 224 -2.83 2.06 25.33
C MET A 224 -1.42 1.59 25.70
N GLN A 225 -1.27 0.78 26.75
CA GLN A 225 0.06 0.34 27.20
C GLN A 225 0.74 -0.57 26.17
N SER A 226 0.02 -1.59 25.67
CA SER A 226 0.54 -2.51 24.66
C SER A 226 0.83 -1.79 23.33
N SER A 227 -0.02 -0.85 22.93
CA SER A 227 0.20 -0.01 21.75
C SER A 227 1.51 0.77 21.87
N ARG A 228 1.78 1.39 23.01
CA ARG A 228 3.04 2.14 23.26
C ARG A 228 4.27 1.25 23.15
N GLU A 229 4.24 0.06 23.74
CA GLU A 229 5.33 -0.91 23.67
C GLU A 229 5.63 -1.34 22.22
N LEU A 230 4.58 -1.63 21.44
CA LEU A 230 4.70 -1.98 20.03
C LEU A 230 5.24 -0.83 19.16
N MET A 231 4.80 0.40 19.43
CA MET A 231 5.28 1.59 18.72
C MET A 231 6.78 1.82 18.94
N ASN A 232 7.26 1.69 20.18
CA ASN A 232 8.67 1.84 20.52
C ASN A 232 9.52 0.76 19.82
N LYS A 233 9.09 -0.50 19.90
CA LYS A 233 9.76 -1.62 19.22
C LYS A 233 9.81 -1.41 17.70
N TYR A 234 8.69 -1.03 17.09
CA TYR A 234 8.64 -0.79 15.64
C TYR A 234 9.58 0.34 15.20
N ALA A 235 9.73 1.39 16.00
CA ALA A 235 10.65 2.49 15.70
C ALA A 235 12.11 2.02 15.69
N GLU A 236 12.51 1.17 16.65
CA GLU A 236 13.83 0.57 16.71
C GLU A 236 14.07 -0.39 15.53
N ASP A 237 13.15 -1.34 15.31
CA ASP A 237 13.28 -2.35 14.27
C ASP A 237 13.37 -1.75 12.87
N LYS A 238 12.64 -0.66 12.59
CA LYS A 238 12.65 -0.01 11.27
C LYS A 238 14.03 0.51 10.86
N HIS A 239 14.82 1.01 11.81
CA HIS A 239 16.17 1.49 11.51
C HIS A 239 17.11 0.31 11.20
N ILE A 240 17.04 -0.74 12.02
CA ILE A 240 17.84 -1.97 11.85
C ILE A 240 17.49 -2.66 10.52
N GLU A 241 16.20 -2.73 10.18
CA GLU A 241 15.74 -3.30 8.91
C GLU A 241 16.38 -2.60 7.71
N GLN A 242 16.40 -1.27 7.69
CA GLN A 242 16.93 -0.51 6.56
C GLN A 242 18.45 -0.72 6.40
N GLU A 243 19.21 -0.69 7.50
CA GLU A 243 20.65 -0.95 7.47
C GLU A 243 20.96 -2.36 6.93
N LEU A 244 20.25 -3.38 7.41
CA LEU A 244 20.42 -4.75 6.93
C LEU A 244 19.99 -4.93 5.46
N MET A 245 18.98 -4.20 4.99
CA MET A 245 18.59 -4.23 3.59
C MET A 245 19.71 -3.72 2.69
N ASP A 246 20.35 -2.62 3.08
CA ASP A 246 21.45 -2.03 2.32
C ASP A 246 22.69 -2.95 2.34
N GLU A 247 23.02 -3.54 3.49
CA GLU A 247 24.10 -4.54 3.61
C GLU A 247 23.84 -5.78 2.73
N CYS A 248 22.63 -6.35 2.76
CA CYS A 248 22.26 -7.49 1.93
C CYS A 248 22.30 -7.16 0.44
N MET A 249 21.84 -5.97 0.04
CA MET A 249 21.88 -5.49 -1.34
C MET A 249 23.32 -5.50 -1.89
N GLU A 250 24.26 -5.00 -1.10
CA GLU A 250 25.68 -4.96 -1.47
C GLU A 250 26.35 -6.34 -1.42
N HIS A 251 26.17 -7.07 -0.31
CA HIS A 251 26.82 -8.37 -0.09
C HIS A 251 26.43 -9.42 -1.14
N LEU A 252 25.13 -9.51 -1.44
CA LEU A 252 24.59 -10.46 -2.41
C LEU A 252 24.57 -9.91 -3.85
N ARG A 253 24.98 -8.65 -4.05
CA ARG A 253 25.00 -7.95 -5.35
C ARG A 253 23.66 -8.05 -6.08
N LEU A 254 22.58 -7.82 -5.33
CA LEU A 254 21.22 -7.88 -5.85
C LEU A 254 20.95 -6.73 -6.81
N GLN A 255 20.06 -6.94 -7.76
CA GLN A 255 19.54 -5.84 -8.59
C GLN A 255 18.57 -4.96 -7.79
N SER A 256 17.74 -5.58 -6.95
CA SER A 256 16.80 -4.90 -6.06
C SER A 256 16.37 -5.84 -4.94
N LEU A 257 16.10 -5.28 -3.76
CA LEU A 257 15.56 -5.99 -2.61
C LEU A 257 14.29 -5.30 -2.16
N THR A 258 13.22 -6.05 -2.10
CA THR A 258 11.90 -5.59 -1.68
C THR A 258 11.25 -6.64 -0.79
N LYS A 259 10.12 -6.30 -0.18
CA LYS A 259 9.36 -7.22 0.66
C LYS A 259 7.86 -7.07 0.42
N ASP A 260 7.14 -8.13 0.70
CA ASP A 260 5.69 -8.16 0.79
C ASP A 260 5.23 -7.42 2.05
N ASP A 261 4.06 -6.80 1.98
CA ASP A 261 3.51 -5.96 3.05
C ASP A 261 3.24 -6.76 4.33
N ALA A 262 2.99 -8.06 4.19
CA ALA A 262 2.80 -9.00 5.30
C ALA A 262 4.10 -9.32 6.07
N VAL A 263 5.27 -8.93 5.54
CA VAL A 263 6.57 -9.11 6.17
C VAL A 263 6.89 -7.88 7.03
N THR A 264 6.63 -8.01 8.33
CA THR A 264 6.93 -6.99 9.34
C THR A 264 8.45 -6.81 9.53
N PRO A 265 8.91 -5.64 10.03
CA PRO A 265 10.35 -5.39 10.20
C PRO A 265 11.08 -6.48 10.98
N ASP A 266 10.49 -7.02 12.05
CA ASP A 266 11.07 -8.11 12.84
C ASP A 266 11.31 -9.37 12.00
N LYS A 267 10.36 -9.76 11.15
CA LYS A 267 10.52 -10.88 10.20
C LYS A 267 11.57 -10.60 9.14
N MET A 268 11.60 -9.35 8.64
CA MET A 268 12.58 -8.93 7.64
C MET A 268 13.99 -8.96 8.23
N ILE A 269 14.20 -8.44 9.44
CA ILE A 269 15.49 -8.45 10.15
C ILE A 269 16.01 -9.89 10.28
N VAL A 270 15.15 -10.83 10.67
CA VAL A 270 15.52 -12.25 10.78
C VAL A 270 15.95 -12.78 9.41
N ALA A 271 15.14 -12.58 8.37
CA ALA A 271 15.45 -13.03 7.02
C ALA A 271 16.80 -12.48 6.51
N LEU A 272 17.04 -11.18 6.73
CA LEU A 272 18.26 -10.51 6.26
C LEU A 272 19.50 -10.96 7.03
N ARG A 273 19.40 -11.15 8.34
CA ARG A 273 20.51 -11.68 9.14
C ARG A 273 20.90 -13.08 8.69
N ASP A 274 19.92 -13.93 8.39
CA ASP A 274 20.18 -15.27 7.89
C ASP A 274 20.79 -15.21 6.48
N LEU A 275 20.27 -14.34 5.59
CA LEU A 275 20.78 -14.16 4.23
C LEU A 275 22.25 -13.70 4.23
N SER A 276 22.61 -12.75 5.10
CA SER A 276 23.97 -12.22 5.21
C SER A 276 24.99 -13.26 5.68
N GLN A 277 24.57 -14.38 6.26
CA GLN A 277 25.47 -15.47 6.67
C GLN A 277 25.73 -16.48 5.54
N MET A 278 24.98 -16.42 4.44
CA MET A 278 25.06 -17.38 3.35
C MET A 278 25.78 -16.80 2.13
N GLN A 279 26.57 -17.64 1.47
CA GLN A 279 27.08 -17.34 0.13
C GLN A 279 26.08 -17.86 -0.91
N LEU A 280 25.34 -16.94 -1.55
CA LEU A 280 24.28 -17.27 -2.51
C LEU A 280 24.60 -16.67 -3.89
N PRO A 281 25.61 -17.19 -4.62
CA PRO A 281 26.03 -16.63 -5.91
C PRO A 281 24.91 -16.64 -6.97
N HIS A 282 23.94 -17.54 -6.82
CA HIS A 282 22.77 -17.60 -7.70
C HIS A 282 21.90 -16.33 -7.65
N LEU A 283 21.98 -15.53 -6.58
CA LEU A 283 21.23 -14.28 -6.42
C LEU A 283 21.91 -13.06 -7.04
N GLU A 284 23.14 -13.15 -7.55
CA GLU A 284 23.79 -12.01 -8.19
C GLU A 284 22.92 -11.47 -9.35
N GLN A 285 22.70 -10.15 -9.35
CA GLN A 285 21.86 -9.43 -10.32
C GLN A 285 20.38 -9.86 -10.37
N VAL A 286 19.89 -10.55 -9.33
CA VAL A 286 18.48 -10.93 -9.21
C VAL A 286 17.68 -9.84 -8.50
N LYS A 287 16.41 -9.70 -8.89
CA LYS A 287 15.41 -8.93 -8.13
C LYS A 287 14.81 -9.82 -7.05
N LEU A 288 15.18 -9.57 -5.80
CA LEU A 288 14.71 -10.35 -4.66
C LEU A 288 13.51 -9.69 -3.99
N HIS A 289 12.51 -10.50 -3.67
CA HIS A 289 11.30 -10.10 -2.95
C HIS A 289 11.06 -11.05 -1.77
N ILE A 290 11.10 -10.54 -0.54
CA ILE A 290 10.85 -11.34 0.66
C ILE A 290 9.34 -11.48 0.88
N THR A 291 8.85 -12.71 1.01
CA THR A 291 7.41 -13.05 1.09
C THR A 291 7.14 -14.14 2.15
N ASN A 292 6.03 -14.86 2.03
CA ASN A 292 5.71 -16.06 2.83
C ASN A 292 5.77 -17.37 2.02
N TYR A 293 6.18 -17.30 0.75
CA TYR A 293 6.19 -18.44 -0.17
C TYR A 293 7.38 -18.38 -1.15
N TYR A 294 7.69 -19.51 -1.76
CA TYR A 294 8.65 -19.57 -2.86
C TYR A 294 7.95 -19.36 -4.18
N SER A 295 8.47 -18.48 -5.04
CA SER A 295 7.99 -18.32 -6.40
C SER A 295 9.04 -17.62 -7.27
N VAL A 296 8.96 -17.83 -8.57
CA VAL A 296 9.59 -16.95 -9.56
C VAL A 296 8.44 -16.32 -10.32
N LEU A 297 8.38 -14.99 -10.35
CA LEU A 297 7.37 -14.25 -11.10
C LEU A 297 7.68 -14.27 -12.60
N THR A 298 6.72 -13.83 -13.42
CA THR A 298 6.83 -13.83 -14.89
C THR A 298 7.87 -12.84 -15.40
N ASP A 299 8.16 -11.79 -14.64
CA ASP A 299 9.17 -10.76 -14.91
C ASP A 299 10.56 -11.07 -14.31
N GLY A 300 10.72 -12.27 -13.75
CA GLY A 300 11.99 -12.73 -13.17
C GLY A 300 12.27 -12.29 -11.74
N VAL A 301 11.29 -11.71 -11.03
CA VAL A 301 11.43 -11.47 -9.58
C VAL A 301 11.42 -12.82 -8.84
N VAL A 302 12.40 -12.99 -7.95
CA VAL A 302 12.52 -14.16 -7.09
C VAL A 302 11.87 -13.86 -5.75
N CYS A 303 10.86 -14.65 -5.39
CA CYS A 303 10.16 -14.60 -4.12
C CYS A 303 10.67 -15.71 -3.20
N ILE A 304 11.15 -15.35 -2.01
CA ILE A 304 11.54 -16.31 -0.97
C ILE A 304 10.80 -16.03 0.34
N PRO A 305 10.44 -17.05 1.14
CA PRO A 305 9.89 -16.83 2.47
C PRO A 305 10.88 -16.16 3.42
N TRP A 306 10.42 -15.27 4.30
CA TRP A 306 11.27 -14.65 5.34
C TRP A 306 11.91 -15.67 6.29
N ASP A 307 11.28 -16.83 6.50
CA ASP A 307 11.72 -17.94 7.35
C ASP A 307 12.44 -19.05 6.56
N SER A 308 12.92 -18.76 5.35
CA SER A 308 13.52 -19.76 4.44
C SER A 308 14.72 -20.51 5.03
N MET A 309 15.33 -19.97 6.08
CA MET A 309 16.57 -20.44 6.70
C MET A 309 16.37 -21.00 8.12
N GLN A 310 15.15 -20.94 8.66
CA GLN A 310 14.82 -21.54 9.96
C GLN A 310 14.54 -23.03 9.80
N ARG A 311 15.61 -23.84 9.85
CA ARG A 311 15.56 -25.30 10.00
C ARG A 311 16.58 -25.79 11.01
#